data_AF-A0A2X2WZ59-F1
#
_entry.id   AF-A0A2X2WZ59-F1
#
_cell.length_a   1.000
_cell.length_b   1.000
_cell.length_c   1.000
_cell.angle_alpha   90.00
_cell.angle_beta   90.00
_cell.angle_gamma   90.00
#
_symmetry.space_group_name_H-M   'P 1'
#
loop_
_entity.id
_entity.type
_entity.pdbx_description
1 polymer ?
#
loop_
_entity_poly.entity_id
_entity_poly.type
_entity_poly.pdbx_seq_one_letter_code
_entity_poly.pdbx_strand_id
1 'polypeptide(L)' 'MKNLKKLNRKALEELHGAGPSRCSGCPQNATFGNGPNDYSCETYHALPTYCKMCVIVSSDCMDGGVS' A
#
# COMPACT_ATOMS: atom_id res chain seq x y z
N MET A 1 -19.57 -24.42 -2.30
CA MET A 1 -18.30 -24.19 -1.58
C MET A 1 -17.19 -24.10 -2.62
N LYS A 2 -16.38 -23.04 -2.63
CA LYS A 2 -15.28 -22.91 -3.62
C LYS A 2 -14.19 -23.92 -3.26
N ASN A 3 -13.85 -24.83 -4.19
CA ASN A 3 -12.79 -25.82 -4.03
C ASN A 3 -11.42 -25.11 -4.07
N LEU A 4 -10.98 -24.59 -2.92
CA LEU A 4 -9.65 -24.02 -2.79
C LEU A 4 -8.64 -25.17 -2.78
N LYS A 5 -8.02 -25.43 -3.94
CA LYS A 5 -6.93 -26.42 -4.05
C LYS A 5 -5.78 -25.98 -3.14
N LYS A 6 -5.31 -26.90 -2.29
CA LYS A 6 -4.18 -26.65 -1.40
C LYS A 6 -2.93 -26.42 -2.25
N LEU A 7 -2.44 -25.19 -2.25
CA LEU A 7 -1.26 -24.81 -3.03
C LEU A 7 0.01 -25.20 -2.26
N ASN A 8 0.97 -25.84 -2.93
CA ASN A 8 2.26 -26.13 -2.33
C ASN A 8 3.15 -24.87 -2.31
N ARG A 9 4.14 -24.81 -1.42
CA ARG A 9 4.99 -23.63 -1.18
C ARG A 9 5.66 -23.09 -2.46
N LYS A 10 6.25 -23.97 -3.28
CA LYS A 10 6.82 -23.58 -4.60
C LYS A 10 5.79 -22.91 -5.50
N ALA A 11 4.59 -23.46 -5.60
CA ALA A 11 3.52 -22.89 -6.43
C ALA A 11 2.98 -21.58 -5.85
N LEU A 12 3.06 -21.36 -4.53
CA LEU A 12 2.73 -20.08 -3.90
C LEU A 12 3.77 -19.01 -4.21
N GLU A 13 5.05 -19.36 -4.32
CA GLU A 13 6.13 -18.45 -4.72
C GLU A 13 5.99 -18.01 -6.18
N GLU A 14 5.46 -18.88 -7.05
CA GLU A 14 5.16 -18.59 -8.46
C GLU A 14 3.83 -17.83 -8.66
N LEU A 15 3.01 -17.71 -7.61
CA LEU A 15 1.88 -16.79 -7.65
C LEU A 15 2.42 -15.37 -7.52
N HIS A 16 2.51 -14.73 -8.67
CA HIS A 16 2.58 -13.29 -8.71
C HIS A 16 1.22 -12.82 -8.15
N GLY A 17 1.20 -12.31 -6.92
CA GLY A 17 0.06 -11.54 -6.44
C GLY A 17 -0.31 -10.48 -7.48
N ALA A 18 -1.53 -9.93 -7.46
CA ALA A 18 -1.88 -8.80 -8.32
C ALA A 18 -0.76 -7.74 -8.20
N GLY A 19 0.13 -7.72 -9.20
CA GLY A 19 1.45 -7.15 -9.04
C GLY A 19 1.37 -5.63 -8.90
N PRO A 20 2.52 -4.96 -8.76
CA PRO A 20 2.64 -3.50 -8.62
C PRO A 20 2.07 -2.69 -9.80
N SER A 21 1.40 -3.31 -10.78
CA SER A 21 0.68 -2.68 -11.88
C SER A 21 -0.33 -1.61 -11.42
N ARG A 22 -0.81 -1.68 -10.17
CA ARG A 22 -1.66 -0.60 -9.62
C ARG A 22 -0.87 0.61 -9.14
N CYS A 23 0.42 0.47 -8.85
CA CYS A 23 1.26 1.55 -8.34
C CYS A 23 1.98 2.34 -9.44
N SER A 24 1.82 1.95 -10.71
CA SER A 24 2.38 2.69 -11.84
C SER A 24 1.80 4.11 -11.90
N GLY A 25 2.66 5.12 -11.83
CA GLY A 25 2.28 6.54 -11.76
C GLY A 25 2.02 7.07 -10.35
N CYS A 26 2.15 6.23 -9.31
CA CYS A 26 2.16 6.69 -7.92
C CYS A 26 3.56 7.15 -7.49
N PRO A 27 3.66 8.01 -6.48
CA PRO A 27 4.97 8.44 -5.96
C PRO A 27 5.67 7.28 -5.24
N GLN A 28 6.72 6.71 -5.84
CA GLN A 28 7.37 5.48 -5.32
C GLN A 28 8.45 5.71 -4.24
N ASN A 29 8.76 6.97 -3.91
CA ASN A 29 9.74 7.34 -2.88
C ASN A 29 9.25 8.52 -2.03
N ALA A 30 7.94 8.56 -1.77
CA ALA A 30 7.35 9.55 -0.89
C ALA A 30 6.97 8.89 0.43
N THR A 31 7.51 9.44 1.52
CA THR A 31 7.05 9.17 2.88
C THR A 31 6.10 10.27 3.26
N PHE A 32 4.89 9.93 3.73
CA PHE A 32 3.91 10.90 4.18
C PHE A 32 3.83 10.89 5.70
N GLY A 33 3.96 12.06 6.34
CA GLY A 33 4.14 12.15 7.77
C GLY A 33 4.41 13.57 8.25
N ASN A 34 4.75 13.67 9.54
CA ASN A 34 5.16 14.91 10.21
C ASN A 34 6.69 15.01 10.36
N GLY A 35 7.46 14.15 9.67
CA GLY A 35 8.91 14.19 9.70
C GLY A 35 9.50 15.35 8.88
N PRO A 36 10.77 15.71 9.13
CA PRO A 36 11.41 16.89 8.50
C PRO A 36 11.59 16.77 6.98
N ASN A 37 11.52 15.56 6.41
CA ASN A 37 11.61 15.32 4.96
C ASN A 37 10.37 14.62 4.39
N ASP A 38 9.30 14.54 5.19
CA ASP A 38 8.09 13.84 4.80
C ASP A 38 7.12 14.79 4.08
N TYR A 39 6.33 14.24 3.18
CA TYR A 39 5.18 14.93 2.60
C TYR A 39 4.07 15.02 3.63
N SER A 40 3.32 16.13 3.65
CA SER A 40 2.26 16.33 4.63
C SER A 40 1.16 15.25 4.56
N CYS A 41 0.52 14.97 5.70
CA CYS A 41 -0.64 14.07 5.75
C CYS A 41 -1.76 14.51 4.79
N GLU A 42 -1.97 15.82 4.60
CA GLU A 42 -2.95 16.34 3.64
C GLU A 42 -2.66 15.88 2.20
N THR A 43 -1.37 15.84 1.82
CA THR A 43 -0.94 15.35 0.52
C THR A 43 -1.23 13.85 0.37
N TYR A 44 -1.09 13.07 1.44
CA TYR A 44 -1.50 11.66 1.47
C TYR A 44 -3.01 11.50 1.28
N HIS A 45 -3.83 12.29 1.97
CA HIS A 45 -5.29 12.21 1.86
C HIS A 45 -5.80 12.59 0.46
N ALA A 46 -5.09 13.48 -0.24
CA ALA A 46 -5.36 13.86 -1.62
C ALA A 46 -4.98 12.78 -2.66
N LEU A 47 -4.18 11.77 -2.28
CA LEU A 47 -3.82 10.70 -3.19
C LEU A 47 -5.04 9.87 -3.61
N PRO A 48 -5.06 9.39 -4.86
CA PRO A 48 -6.00 8.36 -5.27
C PRO A 48 -5.91 7.14 -4.36
N THR A 49 -7.04 6.48 -4.07
CA THR A 49 -7.09 5.28 -3.21
C THR A 49 -6.13 4.19 -3.67
N TYR A 50 -5.91 4.05 -4.98
CA TYR A 50 -4.96 3.09 -5.51
C TYR A 50 -3.50 3.42 -5.15
N CYS A 51 -3.14 4.70 -5.07
CA CYS A 51 -1.80 5.13 -4.66
C CYS A 51 -1.60 5.09 -3.15
N LYS A 52 -2.66 5.25 -2.35
CA LYS A 52 -2.57 5.14 -0.89
C LYS A 52 -2.04 3.77 -0.42
N MET A 53 -2.25 2.72 -1.21
CA MET A 53 -1.73 1.37 -0.96
C MET A 53 -0.28 1.16 -1.42
N CYS A 54 0.31 2.16 -2.08
CA CYS A 54 1.61 2.07 -2.75
C CYS A 54 2.70 2.97 -2.15
N VAL A 55 2.36 3.74 -1.10
CA VAL A 55 3.24 4.74 -0.48
C VAL A 55 3.49 4.41 0.97
N ILE A 56 4.61 4.91 1.52
CA ILE A 56 4.90 4.80 2.94
C ILE A 56 4.20 5.97 3.63
N VAL A 57 3.39 5.69 4.63
CA VAL A 57 2.64 6.70 5.40
C VAL A 57 2.81 6.44 6.89
N SER A 58 3.04 7.51 7.64
CA SER A 58 3.07 7.48 9.10
C SER A 58 1.66 7.22 9.64
N SER A 59 1.56 6.45 10.73
CA SER A 59 0.28 6.14 11.36
C SER A 59 -0.49 7.38 11.81
N ASP A 60 0.21 8.49 12.05
CA ASP A 60 -0.37 9.80 12.37
C ASP A 60 -1.28 10.36 11.26
N CYS A 61 -1.01 10.00 10.00
CA CYS A 61 -1.79 10.43 8.84
C CYS A 61 -2.94 9.48 8.48
N MET A 62 -3.10 8.38 9.22
CA MET A 62 -4.16 7.40 8.97
C MET A 62 -5.35 7.77 9.87
N ASP A 63 -6.52 8.07 9.28
CA ASP A 63 -7.77 8.46 9.95
C ASP A 63 -8.45 7.27 10.67
N GLY A 64 -7.67 6.45 11.36
CA GLY A 64 -8.10 5.15 11.87
C GLY A 64 -7.20 4.61 12.96
N GLY A 65 -6.72 5.48 13.85
CA GLY A 65 -6.15 5.07 15.13
C GLY A 65 -7.10 4.08 15.78
N VAL A 66 -6.61 2.86 16.02
CA VAL A 66 -7.36 1.85 16.79
C VAL A 66 -7.72 2.48 18.13
N SER A 67 -9.03 2.70 18.33
CA SER A 67 -9.59 3.00 19.65
C SER A 67 -9.52 1.77 20.54
#